data_AF-A0A5R9P1S5-F1
#
_entry.id   AF-A0A5R9P1S5-F1
#
_cell.length_a   1.000
_cell.length_b   1.000
_cell.length_c   1.000
_cell.angle_alpha   90.00
_cell.angle_beta   90.00
_cell.angle_gamma   90.00
#
_symmetry.space_group_name_H-M   'P 1'
#
loop_
_entity.id
_entity.type
_entity.pdbx_description
1 polymer ?
#
loop_
_entity_poly.entity_id
_entity_poly.type
_entity_poly.pdbx_seq_one_letter_code
_entity_poly.pdbx_strand_id
1 'polypeptide(L)'
;MKICFDPAFSHLATHSINTDLVQPAPGNIPLDVPALVEQLEGPWTSFESLNRHRKRGIQQLWERLSGGTEQEARLAFITKSDQRINKELQQVLELLNTRHFYAATVVLGLIEAVKAKASFTSTTDFGWAKVSDPAFWHLINGHGRRTVHPSVVGAFTHYEFERKQGTAISRTDFEGATLICSDRTRSVTALTG
;
A
#
# COMPACT_ATOMS: atom_id res chain seq x y z
N MET A 1 17.15 17.08 9.37
CA MET A 1 17.37 15.90 8.51
C MET A 1 16.76 16.20 7.15
N LYS A 2 17.57 16.55 6.14
CA LYS A 2 17.08 16.88 4.80
C LYS A 2 16.90 15.57 4.03
N ILE A 3 15.68 15.25 3.65
CA ILE A 3 15.39 14.16 2.73
C ILE A 3 15.47 14.77 1.32
N CYS A 4 16.50 14.41 0.56
CA CYS A 4 16.68 14.85 -0.82
C CYS A 4 15.87 13.94 -1.75
N PHE A 5 14.95 14.52 -2.53
CA PHE A 5 14.26 13.83 -3.63
C PHE A 5 14.50 14.59 -4.93
N ASP A 6 14.87 13.84 -5.97
CA ASP A 6 15.30 14.29 -7.30
C ASP A 6 14.10 14.74 -8.17
N PRO A 7 14.11 15.93 -8.81
CA PRO A 7 12.95 16.50 -9.49
C PRO A 7 12.96 16.36 -11.02
N ALA A 8 13.41 15.23 -11.57
CA ALA A 8 13.31 14.99 -13.01
C ALA A 8 12.02 14.23 -13.35
N PHE A 9 11.45 14.49 -14.53
CA PHE A 9 10.25 13.89 -15.13
C PHE A 9 8.93 14.65 -14.90
N SER A 10 8.93 15.92 -15.30
CA SER A 10 7.74 16.58 -15.82
C SER A 10 7.68 16.32 -17.33
N HIS A 11 6.54 15.81 -17.81
CA HIS A 11 6.04 15.74 -19.18
C HIS A 11 5.54 14.32 -19.48
N LEU A 12 4.22 14.11 -19.42
CA LEU A 12 3.44 13.45 -20.48
C LEU A 12 1.93 13.52 -20.18
N ALA A 13 1.24 14.16 -21.13
CA ALA A 13 -0.15 14.07 -21.56
C ALA A 13 -1.26 13.59 -20.60
N THR A 14 -2.17 14.52 -20.30
CA THR A 14 -3.56 14.26 -19.92
C THR A 14 -4.32 13.59 -21.07
N HIS A 15 -4.67 12.31 -20.94
CA HIS A 15 -5.71 11.68 -21.75
C HIS A 15 -6.86 11.27 -20.84
N SER A 16 -8.00 11.90 -21.05
CA SER A 16 -9.28 11.55 -20.42
C SER A 16 -9.73 10.21 -20.99
N ILE A 17 -9.55 9.11 -20.24
CA ILE A 17 -10.15 7.84 -20.61
C ILE A 17 -11.58 7.82 -20.10
N ASN A 18 -12.48 7.68 -21.06
CA ASN A 18 -13.92 7.52 -20.95
C ASN A 18 -14.26 6.24 -20.16
N THR A 19 -15.23 6.30 -19.25
CA THR A 19 -15.67 5.16 -18.42
C THR A 19 -16.55 4.13 -19.15
N ASP A 20 -16.62 4.22 -20.48
CA ASP A 20 -17.34 3.27 -21.30
C ASP A 20 -16.58 1.95 -21.35
N LEU A 21 -17.12 0.96 -20.63
CA LEU A 21 -16.90 -0.48 -20.71
C LEU A 21 -15.88 -0.89 -21.78
N VAL A 22 -14.59 -0.91 -21.42
CA VAL A 22 -13.57 -1.57 -22.23
C VAL A 22 -13.94 -3.05 -22.25
N GLN A 23 -14.53 -3.49 -23.36
CA GLN A 23 -14.79 -4.91 -23.60
C GLN A 23 -13.45 -5.65 -23.55
N PRO A 24 -13.27 -6.63 -22.66
CA PRO A 24 -12.01 -7.35 -22.59
C PRO A 24 -11.76 -8.07 -23.91
N ALA A 25 -10.53 -7.95 -24.43
CA ALA A 25 -10.06 -8.78 -25.54
C ALA A 25 -10.34 -10.26 -25.26
N PRO A 26 -10.68 -11.09 -26.26
CA PRO A 26 -11.02 -12.49 -26.05
C PRO A 26 -9.86 -13.21 -25.35
N GLY A 27 -10.11 -13.70 -24.13
CA GLY A 27 -9.12 -14.32 -23.25
C GLY A 27 -8.75 -13.51 -22.00
N ASN A 28 -9.20 -12.26 -21.88
CA ASN A 28 -9.06 -11.48 -20.64
C ASN A 28 -10.21 -11.80 -19.68
N ILE A 29 -9.87 -12.29 -18.49
CA ILE A 29 -10.83 -12.43 -17.38
C ILE A 29 -11.35 -11.03 -17.06
N PRO A 30 -12.67 -10.81 -16.98
CA PRO A 30 -13.23 -9.54 -16.54
C PRO A 30 -12.64 -9.18 -15.17
N LEU A 31 -11.97 -8.04 -15.08
CA LEU A 31 -11.56 -7.52 -13.77
C LEU A 31 -12.82 -7.11 -13.02
N ASP A 32 -13.00 -7.65 -11.82
CA ASP A 32 -13.99 -7.17 -10.87
C ASP A 32 -13.50 -5.82 -10.30
N VAL A 33 -13.77 -4.75 -11.05
CA VAL A 33 -13.36 -3.39 -10.68
C VAL A 33 -13.90 -2.99 -9.30
N PRO A 34 -15.17 -3.24 -8.94
CA PRO A 34 -15.65 -3.03 -7.58
C PRO A 34 -14.79 -3.71 -6.50
N ALA A 35 -14.42 -4.98 -6.69
CA ALA A 35 -13.56 -5.68 -5.75
C ALA A 35 -12.16 -5.07 -5.65
N LEU A 36 -11.63 -4.47 -6.72
CA LEU A 36 -10.34 -3.75 -6.69
C LEU A 36 -10.44 -2.39 -5.97
N VAL A 37 -11.56 -1.69 -6.13
CA VAL A 37 -11.82 -0.42 -5.43
C VAL A 37 -11.92 -0.65 -3.91
N GLU A 38 -12.56 -1.73 -3.48
CA GLU A 38 -12.69 -2.07 -2.06
C GLU A 38 -11.32 -2.25 -1.38
N GLN A 39 -10.32 -2.77 -2.12
CA GLN A 39 -8.97 -2.97 -1.62
C GLN A 39 -8.22 -1.66 -1.31
N LEU A 40 -8.70 -0.52 -1.81
CA LEU A 40 -8.11 0.79 -1.53
C LEU A 40 -8.43 1.31 -0.13
N GLU A 41 -9.41 0.70 0.56
CA GLU A 41 -9.85 1.08 1.91
C GLU A 41 -10.40 2.53 2.01
N GLY A 42 -10.81 3.10 0.87
CA GLY A 42 -11.36 4.45 0.77
C GLY A 42 -10.30 5.58 0.88
N PRO A 43 -10.74 6.85 0.74
CA PRO A 43 -9.85 8.00 0.85
C PRO A 43 -9.20 8.09 2.23
N TRP A 44 -7.92 8.42 2.27
CA TRP A 44 -7.26 8.78 3.51
C TRP A 44 -7.88 10.07 4.06
N THR A 45 -8.40 10.00 5.28
CA THR A 45 -9.00 11.14 5.98
C THR A 45 -8.19 11.52 7.21
N SER A 46 -7.90 10.53 8.05
CA SER A 46 -7.04 10.70 9.22
C SER A 46 -6.54 9.35 9.68
N PHE A 47 -5.47 9.34 10.48
CA PHE A 47 -5.08 8.12 11.19
C PHE A 47 -6.21 7.59 12.09
N GLU A 48 -7.04 8.48 12.64
CA GLU A 48 -8.07 8.09 13.61
C GLU A 48 -9.26 7.34 13.01
N SER A 49 -9.51 7.46 11.71
CA SER A 49 -10.58 6.72 11.03
C SER A 49 -10.22 5.26 10.72
N LEU A 50 -8.96 4.87 10.90
CA LEU A 50 -8.51 3.52 10.63
C LEU A 50 -9.00 2.52 11.68
N ASN A 51 -9.15 1.25 11.27
CA ASN A 51 -9.46 0.17 12.21
C ASN A 51 -8.31 -0.02 13.22
N ARG A 52 -8.61 -0.58 14.41
CA ARG A 52 -7.63 -0.75 15.51
C ARG A 52 -6.39 -1.54 15.08
N HIS A 53 -6.56 -2.59 14.27
CA HIS A 53 -5.46 -3.41 13.79
C HIS A 53 -4.55 -2.61 12.86
N ARG A 54 -5.12 -1.81 11.96
CA ARG A 54 -4.37 -0.95 11.05
C ARG A 54 -3.58 0.12 11.81
N LYS A 55 -4.21 0.78 12.79
CA LYS A 55 -3.53 1.73 13.68
C LYS A 55 -2.32 1.10 14.36
N ARG A 56 -2.50 -0.09 14.94
CA ARG A 56 -1.42 -0.88 15.56
C ARG A 56 -0.29 -1.17 14.57
N GLY A 57 -0.62 -1.58 13.35
CA GLY A 57 0.36 -1.86 12.30
C GLY A 57 1.20 -0.64 11.93
N ILE A 58 0.54 0.50 11.71
CA ILE A 58 1.21 1.77 11.39
C ILE A 58 2.09 2.26 12.55
N GLN A 59 1.65 2.12 13.80
CA GLN A 59 2.46 2.46 14.97
C GLN A 59 3.75 1.62 15.04
N GLN A 60 3.65 0.30 14.82
CA GLN A 60 4.82 -0.59 14.77
C GLN A 60 5.75 -0.28 13.60
N LEU A 61 5.23 0.22 12.48
CA LEU A 61 6.03 0.72 11.36
C LEU A 61 6.75 2.02 11.73
N TRP A 62 6.04 2.95 12.37
CA TRP A 62 6.59 4.23 12.81
C TRP A 62 7.74 4.06 13.82
N GLU A 63 7.59 3.22 14.84
CA GLU A 63 8.62 2.97 15.85
C GLU A 63 9.94 2.50 15.24
N ARG A 64 9.86 1.74 14.14
CA ARG A 64 11.04 1.34 13.36
C ARG A 64 11.60 2.50 12.54
N LEU A 65 10.74 3.30 11.93
CA LEU A 65 11.17 4.48 11.19
C LEU A 65 11.86 5.50 12.12
N SER A 66 11.40 5.69 13.35
CA SER A 66 12.00 6.65 14.29
C SER A 66 13.32 6.17 14.87
N GLY A 67 13.71 4.90 14.67
CA GLY A 67 15.03 4.37 15.02
C GLY A 67 15.08 3.61 16.34
N GLY A 68 13.95 3.17 16.89
CA GLY A 68 13.95 2.22 18.01
C GLY A 68 14.54 0.88 17.58
N THR A 69 15.33 0.25 18.45
CA THR A 69 15.75 -1.15 18.27
C THR A 69 14.54 -2.08 18.26
N GLU A 70 14.62 -3.26 17.63
CA GLU A 70 13.53 -4.25 17.62
C GLU A 70 13.02 -4.57 19.03
N GLN A 71 13.94 -4.58 19.99
CA GLN A 71 13.67 -4.84 21.40
C GLN A 71 12.96 -3.67 22.08
N GLU A 72 13.32 -2.43 21.76
CA GLU A 72 12.62 -1.23 22.25
C GLU A 72 11.22 -1.09 21.65
N ALA A 73 11.03 -1.40 20.36
CA ALA A 73 9.70 -1.43 19.75
C ALA A 73 8.82 -2.51 20.39
N ARG A 74 9.36 -3.71 20.66
CA ARG A 74 8.65 -4.77 21.41
C ARG A 74 8.34 -4.39 22.85
N LEU A 75 9.26 -3.72 23.56
CA LEU A 75 9.06 -3.30 24.95
C LEU A 75 8.09 -2.13 25.07
N ALA A 76 8.17 -1.13 24.19
CA ALA A 76 7.21 -0.03 24.09
C ALA A 76 5.79 -0.56 23.83
N PHE A 77 5.70 -1.60 22.98
CA PHE A 77 4.44 -2.31 22.68
C PHE A 77 3.83 -3.01 23.90
N ILE A 78 4.63 -3.67 24.75
CA ILE A 78 4.14 -4.37 25.95
C ILE A 78 3.76 -3.39 27.07
N THR A 79 4.45 -2.26 27.18
CA THR A 79 4.32 -1.36 28.34
C THR A 79 3.41 -0.16 28.13
N LYS A 80 3.12 0.26 26.89
CA LYS A 80 2.28 1.44 26.63
C LYS A 80 1.46 1.29 25.36
N SER A 81 0.44 0.43 25.40
CA SER A 81 -0.60 0.40 24.37
C SER A 81 -1.59 1.57 24.43
N ASP A 82 -1.25 2.66 25.12
CA ASP A 82 -2.06 3.87 25.08
C ASP A 82 -1.18 5.10 25.33
N GLN A 83 -1.08 5.98 24.33
CA GLN A 83 -1.47 7.40 24.44
C GLN A 83 -0.86 8.25 23.31
N ARG A 84 -1.75 8.96 22.62
CA ARG A 84 -1.52 10.10 21.72
C ARG A 84 -0.56 9.81 20.57
N ILE A 85 -1.14 9.63 19.38
CA ILE A 85 -0.44 9.60 18.10
C ILE A 85 0.72 10.61 18.13
N ASN A 86 1.95 10.12 17.96
CA ASN A 86 3.12 10.99 17.92
C ASN A 86 2.87 12.05 16.84
N LYS A 87 3.01 13.34 17.19
CA LYS A 87 2.87 14.47 16.27
C LYS A 87 3.72 14.28 15.01
N GLU A 88 4.88 13.65 15.15
CA GLU A 88 5.78 13.32 14.05
C GLU A 88 5.20 12.26 13.11
N LEU A 89 4.52 11.23 13.65
CA LEU A 89 3.81 10.24 12.84
C LEU A 89 2.69 10.91 12.04
N GLN A 90 1.90 11.81 12.66
CA GLN A 90 0.89 12.58 11.94
C GLN A 90 1.50 13.38 10.79
N GLN A 91 2.61 14.09 11.03
CA GLN A 91 3.28 14.87 10.00
C GLN A 91 3.77 14.01 8.83
N VAL A 92 4.31 12.82 9.11
CA VAL A 92 4.74 11.90 8.06
C VAL A 92 3.54 11.35 7.28
N LEU A 93 2.45 11.01 7.94
CA LEU A 93 1.23 10.54 7.28
C LEU A 93 0.59 11.65 6.43
N GLU A 94 0.56 12.89 6.92
CA GLU A 94 0.12 14.07 6.17
C GLU A 94 1.00 14.33 4.95
N LEU A 95 2.32 14.18 5.08
CA LEU A 95 3.23 14.29 3.95
C LEU A 95 2.98 13.18 2.91
N LEU A 96 2.79 11.94 3.35
CA LEU A 96 2.45 10.83 2.45
C LEU A 96 1.10 11.07 1.76
N ASN A 97 0.14 11.68 2.45
CA ASN A 97 -1.16 12.04 1.90
C ASN A 97 -1.08 13.09 0.76
N THR A 98 0.03 13.83 0.64
CA THR A 98 0.25 14.70 -0.54
C THR A 98 0.56 13.93 -1.82
N ARG A 99 1.01 12.67 -1.67
CA ARG A 99 1.41 11.79 -2.77
C ARG A 99 0.49 10.60 -2.96
N HIS A 100 -0.32 10.29 -1.96
CA HIS A 100 -1.20 9.13 -1.93
C HIS A 100 -2.57 9.52 -1.40
N PHE A 101 -3.63 9.21 -2.14
CA PHE A 101 -4.99 9.59 -1.81
C PHE A 101 -5.71 8.54 -0.96
N TYR A 102 -5.45 7.26 -1.18
CA TYR A 102 -6.17 6.16 -0.51
C TYR A 102 -5.46 5.66 0.74
N ALA A 103 -6.23 5.10 1.68
CA ALA A 103 -5.65 4.64 2.93
C ALA A 103 -4.62 3.52 2.72
N ALA A 104 -4.92 2.57 1.82
CA ALA A 104 -3.99 1.49 1.49
C ALA A 104 -2.70 2.02 0.83
N THR A 105 -2.78 3.05 -0.03
CA THR A 105 -1.61 3.62 -0.72
C THR A 105 -0.74 4.48 0.20
N VAL A 106 -1.35 5.24 1.12
CA VAL A 106 -0.61 5.94 2.20
C VAL A 106 0.16 4.94 3.07
N VAL A 107 -0.45 3.81 3.42
CA VAL A 107 0.20 2.74 4.19
C VAL A 107 1.36 2.11 3.41
N LEU A 108 1.20 1.86 2.10
CA LEU A 108 2.27 1.36 1.24
C LEU A 108 3.45 2.35 1.19
N GLY A 109 3.18 3.66 1.06
CA GLY A 109 4.23 4.69 1.12
C GLY A 109 4.97 4.72 2.47
N LEU A 110 4.28 4.48 3.58
CA LEU A 110 4.94 4.35 4.89
C LEU A 110 5.81 3.11 4.96
N ILE A 111 5.34 1.96 4.45
CA ILE A 111 6.12 0.72 4.39
C ILE A 111 7.39 0.93 3.57
N GLU A 112 7.30 1.63 2.43
CA GLU A 112 8.45 1.99 1.60
C GLU A 112 9.47 2.81 2.39
N ALA A 113 9.02 3.87 3.08
CA ALA A 113 9.88 4.73 3.89
C ALA A 113 10.59 3.96 5.01
N VAL A 114 9.89 3.05 5.67
CA VAL A 114 10.46 2.18 6.71
C VAL A 114 11.53 1.26 6.12
N LYS A 115 11.24 0.60 4.99
CA LYS A 115 12.19 -0.30 4.32
C LYS A 115 13.43 0.43 3.79
N ALA A 116 13.29 1.68 3.37
CA ALA A 116 14.41 2.50 2.92
C ALA A 116 15.34 2.90 4.08
N LYS A 117 14.79 3.12 5.27
CA LYS A 117 15.56 3.55 6.45
C LYS A 117 16.07 2.39 7.31
N ALA A 118 15.29 1.33 7.44
CA ALA A 118 15.60 0.17 8.28
C ALA A 118 15.79 -1.07 7.40
N SER A 119 16.98 -1.68 7.45
CA SER A 119 17.35 -2.86 6.65
C SER A 119 16.50 -4.12 6.91
N PHE A 120 15.56 -4.11 7.86
CA PHE A 120 14.81 -5.32 8.19
C PHE A 120 13.39 -5.02 8.70
N THR A 121 12.39 -5.12 7.82
CA THR A 121 11.02 -5.44 8.22
C THR A 121 10.83 -6.93 8.05
N SER A 122 11.22 -7.72 9.06
CA SER A 122 10.79 -9.11 9.11
C SER A 122 9.28 -9.14 9.16
N THR A 123 8.66 -9.81 8.20
CA THR A 123 7.20 -10.04 8.20
C THR A 123 6.77 -10.78 9.48
N THR A 124 7.68 -11.46 10.18
CA THR A 124 7.42 -12.17 11.44
C THR A 124 6.84 -11.29 12.53
N ASP A 125 7.25 -10.02 12.63
CA ASP A 125 6.75 -9.12 13.68
C ASP A 125 5.28 -8.71 13.46
N PHE A 126 4.81 -8.83 12.23
CA PHE A 126 3.43 -8.60 11.86
C PHE A 126 2.64 -9.91 11.79
N GLY A 127 3.14 -11.02 12.33
CA GLY A 127 2.46 -12.32 12.27
C GLY A 127 1.02 -12.29 12.79
N TRP A 128 0.73 -11.39 13.74
CA TRP A 128 -0.61 -11.11 14.26
C TRP A 128 -1.58 -10.58 13.19
N ALA A 129 -1.08 -9.84 12.20
CA ALA A 129 -1.90 -9.26 11.12
C ALA A 129 -2.44 -10.34 10.20
N LYS A 130 -1.74 -11.47 10.03
CA LYS A 130 -2.23 -12.58 9.19
C LYS A 130 -3.64 -13.06 9.59
N VAL A 131 -3.97 -13.01 10.88
CA VAL A 131 -5.27 -13.46 11.41
C VAL A 131 -6.24 -12.29 11.57
N SER A 132 -5.76 -11.12 12.00
CA SER A 132 -6.62 -9.99 12.41
C SER A 132 -6.85 -8.93 11.34
N ASP A 133 -5.92 -8.78 10.39
CA ASP A 133 -6.02 -7.87 9.26
C ASP A 133 -5.25 -8.46 8.05
N PRO A 134 -5.85 -9.46 7.36
CA PRO A 134 -5.18 -10.15 6.26
C PRO A 134 -4.82 -9.21 5.10
N ALA A 135 -5.61 -8.17 4.87
CA ALA A 135 -5.29 -7.15 3.85
C ALA A 135 -3.98 -6.44 4.20
N PHE A 136 -3.83 -5.95 5.45
CA PHE A 136 -2.59 -5.34 5.91
C PHE A 136 -1.39 -6.29 5.81
N TRP A 137 -1.60 -7.55 6.21
CA TRP A 137 -0.59 -8.59 6.10
C TRP A 137 -0.10 -8.75 4.66
N HIS A 138 -1.03 -8.80 3.70
CA HIS A 138 -0.72 -8.90 2.29
C HIS A 138 -0.07 -7.63 1.72
N LEU A 139 -0.43 -6.44 2.19
CA LEU A 139 0.25 -5.18 1.83
C LEU A 139 1.72 -5.20 2.26
N ILE A 140 2.02 -5.54 3.52
CA ILE A 140 3.42 -5.60 4.00
C ILE A 140 4.22 -6.64 3.22
N ASN A 141 3.66 -7.85 3.05
CA ASN A 141 4.35 -8.95 2.39
C ASN A 141 4.51 -8.72 0.88
N GLY A 142 3.57 -8.04 0.25
CA GLY A 142 3.60 -7.71 -1.18
C GLY A 142 4.62 -6.64 -1.53
N HIS A 143 4.97 -5.75 -0.58
CA HIS A 143 5.80 -4.59 -0.88
C HIS A 143 7.21 -4.97 -1.35
N GLY A 144 7.57 -4.54 -2.56
CA GLY A 144 8.84 -4.87 -3.22
C GLY A 144 8.85 -6.21 -3.96
N ARG A 145 7.70 -6.90 -4.06
CA ARG A 145 7.55 -8.08 -4.92
C ARG A 145 7.00 -7.68 -6.29
N ARG A 146 7.37 -8.45 -7.32
CA ARG A 146 6.80 -8.31 -8.67
C ARG A 146 5.36 -8.78 -8.76
N THR A 147 4.99 -9.76 -7.93
CA THR A 147 3.64 -10.34 -7.88
C THR A 147 3.11 -10.24 -6.46
N VAL A 148 1.89 -9.77 -6.33
CA VAL A 148 1.22 -9.54 -5.03
C VAL A 148 -0.01 -10.44 -4.88
N HIS A 149 -0.53 -10.51 -3.66
CA HIS A 149 -1.73 -11.30 -3.40
C HIS A 149 -2.96 -10.64 -4.07
N PRO A 150 -3.91 -11.40 -4.65
CA PRO A 150 -5.06 -10.83 -5.36
C PRO A 150 -5.93 -9.91 -4.51
N SER A 151 -5.98 -10.13 -3.19
CA SER A 151 -6.76 -9.32 -2.26
C SER A 151 -6.20 -7.91 -2.04
N VAL A 152 -5.05 -7.57 -2.61
CA VAL A 152 -4.41 -6.24 -2.47
C VAL A 152 -3.87 -5.72 -3.80
N VAL A 153 -4.15 -6.40 -4.91
CA VAL A 153 -3.64 -6.02 -6.24
C VAL A 153 -4.14 -4.64 -6.68
N GLY A 154 -5.37 -4.29 -6.33
CA GLY A 154 -5.94 -2.95 -6.59
C GLY A 154 -5.15 -1.87 -5.86
N ALA A 155 -4.83 -2.09 -4.58
CA ALA A 155 -4.01 -1.16 -3.80
C ALA A 155 -2.60 -0.98 -4.37
N PHE A 156 -1.92 -2.07 -4.74
CA PHE A 156 -0.57 -2.01 -5.31
C PHE A 156 -0.53 -1.31 -6.67
N THR A 157 -1.48 -1.63 -7.54
CA THR A 157 -1.52 -1.06 -8.89
C THR A 157 -1.81 0.43 -8.85
N HIS A 158 -2.72 0.85 -7.98
CA HIS A 158 -3.01 2.26 -7.78
C HIS A 158 -1.87 3.00 -7.10
N TYR A 159 -1.21 2.40 -6.10
CA TYR A 159 -0.02 2.96 -5.46
C TYR A 159 1.12 3.21 -6.47
N GLU A 160 1.40 2.26 -7.36
CA GLU A 160 2.40 2.44 -8.41
C GLU A 160 2.01 3.53 -9.42
N PHE A 161 0.71 3.70 -9.68
CA PHE A 161 0.23 4.79 -10.51
C PHE A 161 0.45 6.16 -9.84
N GLU A 162 0.05 6.33 -8.59
CA GLU A 162 0.30 7.55 -7.81
C GLU A 162 1.79 7.87 -7.71
N ARG A 163 2.64 6.86 -7.49
CA ARG A 163 4.10 7.01 -7.47
C ARG A 163 4.65 7.57 -8.76
N LYS A 164 4.21 7.06 -9.91
CA LYS A 164 4.66 7.51 -11.24
C LYS A 164 4.25 8.95 -11.51
N GLN A 165 3.08 9.35 -11.02
CA GLN A 165 2.55 10.71 -11.18
C GLN A 165 3.13 11.69 -10.14
N GLY A 166 3.65 11.18 -9.02
CA GLY A 166 4.23 11.98 -7.95
C GLY A 166 3.20 12.78 -7.14
N THR A 167 1.92 12.44 -7.24
CA THR A 167 0.81 13.16 -6.60
C THR A 167 -0.32 12.21 -6.21
N ALA A 168 -1.10 12.60 -5.20
CA ALA A 168 -2.28 11.87 -4.76
C ALA A 168 -3.39 11.95 -5.83
N ILE A 169 -3.97 10.80 -6.21
CA ILE A 169 -4.98 10.74 -7.27
C ILE A 169 -6.25 10.10 -6.75
N SER A 170 -7.35 10.84 -6.80
CA SER A 170 -8.67 10.36 -6.37
C SER A 170 -9.39 9.47 -7.38
N ARG A 171 -8.94 9.48 -8.64
CA ARG A 171 -9.47 8.61 -9.68
C ARG A 171 -8.79 7.25 -9.60
N THR A 172 -9.57 6.19 -9.45
CA THR A 172 -9.03 4.84 -9.48
C THR A 172 -8.44 4.50 -10.85
N ASP A 173 -7.26 3.89 -10.81
CA ASP A 173 -6.59 3.33 -11.98
C ASP A 173 -6.06 1.94 -11.61
N PHE A 174 -6.47 0.96 -12.41
CA PHE A 174 -6.16 -0.47 -12.25
C PHE A 174 -5.64 -1.09 -13.55
N GLU A 175 -5.16 -0.28 -14.51
CA GLU A 175 -4.66 -0.81 -15.79
C GLU A 175 -3.59 -1.89 -15.56
N GLY A 176 -2.69 -1.67 -14.59
CA GLY A 176 -1.67 -2.65 -14.18
C GLY A 176 -2.20 -3.92 -13.50
N ALA A 177 -3.44 -3.96 -13.02
CA ALA A 177 -4.01 -5.13 -12.35
C ALA A 177 -4.28 -6.27 -13.33
N THR A 178 -4.63 -5.95 -14.58
CA THR A 178 -4.83 -6.94 -15.64
C THR A 178 -3.56 -7.77 -15.88
N LEU A 179 -2.41 -7.12 -15.95
CA LEU A 179 -1.11 -7.77 -16.16
C LEU A 179 -0.77 -8.71 -14.98
N ILE A 180 -0.91 -8.23 -13.75
CA ILE A 180 -0.59 -9.02 -12.56
C ILE A 180 -1.52 -10.24 -12.41
N CYS A 181 -2.81 -10.09 -12.73
CA CYS A 181 -3.78 -11.17 -12.62
C CYS A 181 -3.69 -12.19 -13.78
N SER A 182 -3.38 -11.74 -15.00
CA SER A 182 -3.35 -12.62 -16.19
C SER A 182 -2.16 -13.57 -16.22
N ASP A 183 -0.98 -13.15 -15.73
CA ASP A 183 0.21 -14.01 -15.62
C ASP A 183 -0.03 -15.23 -14.72
N ARG A 184 -0.88 -15.07 -13.70
CA ARG A 184 -1.24 -16.15 -12.78
C ARG A 184 -2.15 -17.18 -13.45
N THR A 185 -3.12 -16.75 -14.24
CA THR A 185 -4.07 -17.66 -14.92
C THR A 185 -3.38 -18.52 -15.96
N ARG A 186 -2.49 -17.94 -16.78
CA ARG A 186 -1.74 -18.69 -17.80
C ARG A 186 -0.89 -19.82 -17.20
N SER A 187 -0.31 -19.56 -16.03
CA SER A 187 0.48 -20.55 -15.29
C SER A 187 -0.37 -21.73 -14.80
N VAL A 188 -1.64 -21.48 -14.42
CA VAL A 188 -2.56 -22.54 -13.98
C VAL A 188 -3.03 -23.37 -15.17
N THR A 189 -3.43 -22.72 -16.27
CA THR A 189 -3.89 -23.42 -17.48
C THR A 189 -2.81 -24.32 -18.09
N ALA A 190 -1.54 -23.90 -18.03
CA ALA A 190 -0.39 -24.67 -18.51
C ALA A 190 -0.04 -25.90 -17.65
N LEU A 191 -0.55 -25.97 -16.41
CA LEU A 191 -0.31 -27.11 -15.51
C LEU A 191 -1.47 -28.12 -15.51
N THR A 192 -2.61 -27.76 -16.08
CA THR A 192 -3.83 -28.58 -16.11
C THR A 192 -4.16 -29.15 -17.50
N GLY A 193 -3.32 -28.90 -18.51
CA GLY A 193 -3.40 -29.48 -19.85
C GLY A 193 -2.17 -30.31 -20.16
#